data_AF-A0A0C2MUN8-F1
#
_entry.id   AF-A0A0C2MUN8-F1
#
_cell.length_a   1.000
_cell.length_b   1.000
_cell.length_c   1.000
_cell.angle_alpha   90.00
_cell.angle_beta   90.00
_cell.angle_gamma   90.00
#
_symmetry.space_group_name_H-M   'P 1'
#
loop_
_entity.id
_entity.type
_entity.pdbx_description
1 polymer ?
#
loop_
_entity_poly.entity_id
_entity_poly.type
_entity_poly.pdbx_seq_one_letter_code
_entity_poly.pdbx_strand_id
1 'polypeptide(L)'
;MENPMKDESEQTGTTGSCEKSEDNYYVIVETAEEHQRCERFEAADLASSCRFQYIYVVSRYEDAATCFLKLKDNRALTCIRKATDVYVENRHIEQGIEFIIRWGYKCGQKLGDTNKADELYQKADELRSEYKLPHTCVITEFVESEFGGDVNQALKNAYHIYNQNIQHGQQIKDDIQMKEIKKIEALLRAN
;
A
#
# COMPACT_ATOMS: atom_id res chain seq x y z
N MET A 1 -42.12 49.86 50.77
CA MET A 1 -42.48 50.83 49.73
C MET A 1 -41.22 51.08 48.92
N GLU A 2 -41.36 50.90 47.61
CA GLU A 2 -40.49 51.37 46.52
C GLU A 2 -39.07 50.82 46.37
N ASN A 3 -38.81 50.45 45.12
CA ASN A 3 -37.60 49.90 44.51
C ASN A 3 -37.03 51.02 43.58
N PRO A 4 -36.06 50.77 42.70
CA PRO A 4 -34.61 50.88 42.80
C PRO A 4 -34.01 52.03 41.95
N MET A 5 -32.71 52.33 42.10
CA MET A 5 -31.89 52.92 41.01
C MET A 5 -30.50 52.29 41.03
N LYS A 6 -30.28 51.35 40.10
CA LYS A 6 -28.98 50.89 39.66
C LYS A 6 -28.74 51.55 38.31
N ASP A 7 -27.74 52.41 38.21
CA ASP A 7 -27.35 53.07 36.97
C ASP A 7 -26.24 52.25 36.27
N GLU A 8 -26.65 51.64 35.17
CA GLU A 8 -26.01 51.53 33.84
C GLU A 8 -24.49 51.80 33.79
N SER A 9 -23.66 50.74 33.82
CA SER A 9 -23.09 50.07 32.64
C SER A 9 -22.24 50.97 31.72
N GLU A 10 -20.94 51.07 32.04
CA GLU A 10 -19.90 51.50 31.11
C GLU A 10 -19.72 50.46 29.99
N GLN A 11 -20.19 50.80 28.80
CA GLN A 11 -19.78 50.15 27.56
C GLN A 11 -18.43 50.72 27.11
N THR A 12 -17.33 50.08 27.51
CA THR A 12 -16.05 50.26 26.84
C THR A 12 -16.02 49.38 25.59
N GLY A 13 -16.29 50.01 24.44
CA GLY A 13 -16.16 49.41 23.13
C GLY A 13 -14.74 48.90 22.91
N THR A 14 -14.55 47.59 23.07
CA THR A 14 -13.38 46.91 22.55
C THR A 14 -13.66 46.68 21.07
N THR A 15 -13.08 47.55 20.24
CA THR A 15 -12.95 47.34 18.80
C THR A 15 -12.06 46.12 18.60
N GLY A 16 -12.71 44.95 18.61
CA GLY A 16 -12.10 43.68 18.24
C GLY A 16 -11.66 43.75 16.80
N SER A 17 -10.37 44.03 16.61
CA SER A 17 -9.66 43.82 15.35
C SER A 17 -9.94 42.38 14.91
N CYS A 18 -10.78 42.23 13.89
CA CYS A 18 -11.03 40.97 13.20
C CYS A 18 -9.77 40.66 12.38
N GLU A 19 -8.73 40.19 13.07
CA GLU A 19 -7.56 39.62 12.43
C GLU A 19 -7.99 38.38 11.67
N LYS A 20 -7.79 38.45 10.36
CA LYS A 20 -8.30 37.53 9.35
C LYS A 20 -7.82 36.11 9.67
N SER A 21 -8.76 35.25 10.05
CA SER A 21 -8.58 33.86 10.47
C SER A 21 -8.26 32.89 9.32
N GLU A 22 -7.59 33.35 8.25
CA GLU A 22 -7.30 32.52 7.07
C GLU A 22 -6.37 31.34 7.43
N ASP A 23 -5.54 31.49 8.45
CA ASP A 23 -4.64 30.44 8.95
C ASP A 23 -5.38 29.29 9.68
N ASN A 24 -6.62 29.48 10.12
CA ASN A 24 -7.35 28.45 10.89
C ASN A 24 -7.92 27.34 9.99
N TYR A 25 -8.32 27.66 8.75
CA TYR A 25 -8.95 26.68 7.87
C TYR A 25 -7.98 25.59 7.42
N TYR A 26 -6.75 25.96 7.06
CA TYR A 26 -5.72 25.00 6.62
C TYR A 26 -5.36 24.01 7.73
N VAL A 27 -5.19 24.49 8.95
CA VAL A 27 -4.87 23.66 10.13
C VAL A 27 -5.98 22.65 10.44
N ILE A 28 -7.26 23.05 10.31
CA ILE A 28 -8.39 22.14 10.53
C ILE A 28 -8.42 21.04 9.46
N VAL A 29 -8.19 21.38 8.18
CA VAL A 29 -8.16 20.41 7.08
C VAL A 29 -7.00 19.42 7.27
N GLU A 30 -5.79 19.92 7.56
CA GLU A 30 -4.60 19.08 7.79
C GLU A 30 -4.81 18.11 8.98
N THR A 31 -5.42 18.59 10.06
CA THR A 31 -5.75 17.78 11.25
C THR A 31 -6.77 16.69 10.92
N ALA A 32 -7.82 17.00 10.16
CA ALA A 32 -8.82 16.03 9.74
C ALA A 32 -8.22 14.96 8.82
N GLU A 33 -7.35 15.35 7.90
CA GLU A 33 -6.62 14.42 7.04
C GLU A 33 -5.65 13.54 7.82
N GLU A 34 -4.96 14.08 8.84
CA GLU A 34 -4.11 13.30 9.76
C GLU A 34 -4.92 12.26 10.53
N HIS A 35 -6.07 12.65 11.08
CA HIS A 35 -6.92 11.73 11.83
C HIS A 35 -7.41 10.56 10.96
N GLN A 36 -7.91 10.86 9.76
CA GLN A 36 -8.39 9.83 8.83
C GLN A 36 -7.28 8.83 8.44
N ARG A 37 -6.02 9.29 8.38
CA ARG A 37 -4.86 8.43 8.06
C ARG A 37 -4.54 7.46 9.19
N CYS A 38 -4.45 7.99 10.42
CA CYS A 38 -4.20 7.18 11.61
C CYS A 38 -5.28 6.11 11.78
N GLU A 39 -6.56 6.48 11.63
CA GLU A 39 -7.68 5.52 11.70
C GLU A 39 -7.55 4.39 10.68
N ARG A 40 -7.18 4.69 9.42
CA ARG A 40 -6.99 3.66 8.39
C ARG A 40 -5.84 2.71 8.70
N PHE A 41 -4.73 3.23 9.22
CA PHE A 41 -3.59 2.42 9.62
C PHE A 41 -3.91 1.53 10.83
N GLU A 42 -4.53 2.10 11.86
CA GLU A 42 -4.99 1.37 13.05
C GLU A 42 -6.01 0.29 12.69
N ALA A 43 -6.93 0.56 11.75
CA ALA A 43 -7.85 -0.44 11.25
C ALA A 43 -7.13 -1.61 10.54
N ALA A 44 -6.02 -1.34 9.83
CA ALA A 44 -5.21 -2.39 9.21
C ALA A 44 -4.49 -3.25 10.26
N ASP A 45 -3.89 -2.62 11.27
CA ASP A 45 -3.23 -3.30 12.39
C ASP A 45 -4.23 -4.15 13.21
N LEU A 46 -5.43 -3.62 13.45
CA LEU A 46 -6.51 -4.35 14.11
C LEU A 46 -6.99 -5.55 13.29
N ALA A 47 -7.19 -5.37 11.97
CA ALA A 47 -7.59 -6.46 11.09
C ALA A 47 -6.54 -7.58 11.04
N SER A 48 -5.26 -7.23 11.01
CA SER A 48 -4.13 -8.17 11.09
C SER A 48 -4.15 -8.93 12.43
N SER A 49 -4.26 -8.20 13.55
CA SER A 49 -4.29 -8.78 14.91
C SER A 49 -5.48 -9.73 15.12
N CYS A 50 -6.63 -9.40 14.55
CA CYS A 50 -7.85 -10.21 14.60
C CYS A 50 -7.86 -11.35 13.56
N ARG A 51 -6.76 -11.57 12.82
CA ARG A 51 -6.60 -12.65 11.84
C ARG A 51 -7.69 -12.67 10.75
N PHE A 52 -8.05 -11.49 10.26
CA PHE A 52 -8.91 -11.39 9.09
C PHE A 52 -8.24 -12.04 7.87
N GLN A 53 -9.03 -12.36 6.84
CA GLN A 53 -8.48 -12.87 5.58
C GLN A 53 -7.40 -11.91 5.05
N TYR A 54 -6.26 -12.47 4.65
CA TYR A 54 -5.07 -11.66 4.32
C TYR A 54 -5.35 -10.63 3.22
N ILE A 55 -6.21 -10.96 2.24
CA ILE A 55 -6.63 -10.04 1.17
C ILE A 55 -7.26 -8.77 1.75
N TYR A 56 -8.10 -8.93 2.78
CA TYR A 56 -8.74 -7.81 3.45
C TYR A 56 -7.71 -6.95 4.21
N VAL A 57 -6.79 -7.59 4.94
CA VAL A 57 -5.73 -6.90 5.68
C VAL A 57 -4.81 -6.11 4.74
N VAL A 58 -4.37 -6.73 3.65
CA VAL A 58 -3.56 -6.07 2.60
C VAL A 58 -4.30 -4.86 2.02
N SER A 59 -5.60 -5.00 1.70
CA SER A 59 -6.40 -3.89 1.16
C SER A 59 -6.43 -2.69 2.13
N ARG A 60 -6.54 -2.93 3.45
CA ARG A 60 -6.49 -1.84 4.45
C ARG A 60 -5.14 -1.15 4.48
N TYR A 61 -4.04 -1.90 4.40
CA TYR A 61 -2.70 -1.30 4.29
C TYR A 61 -2.49 -0.56 2.96
N GLU A 62 -3.04 -1.03 1.84
CA GLU A 62 -3.00 -0.29 0.56
C GLU A 62 -3.76 1.03 0.65
N ASP A 63 -4.93 1.03 1.29
CA ASP A 63 -5.73 2.24 1.52
C ASP A 63 -4.93 3.25 2.37
N ALA A 64 -4.32 2.79 3.47
CA ALA A 64 -3.47 3.63 4.32
C ALA A 64 -2.23 4.16 3.57
N ALA A 65 -1.51 3.28 2.85
CA ALA A 65 -0.35 3.65 2.04
C ALA A 65 -0.70 4.71 0.99
N THR A 66 -1.85 4.57 0.32
CA THR A 66 -2.36 5.54 -0.65
C THR A 66 -2.54 6.91 -0.02
N CYS A 67 -3.07 6.97 1.20
CA CYS A 67 -3.31 8.23 1.90
C CYS A 67 -2.01 8.91 2.30
N PHE A 68 -1.08 8.17 2.92
CA PHE A 68 0.24 8.71 3.26
C PHE A 68 1.00 9.17 2.01
N LEU A 69 0.92 8.41 0.92
CA LEU A 69 1.63 8.74 -0.31
C LEU A 69 1.12 10.03 -0.98
N LYS A 70 -0.19 10.33 -0.90
CA LYS A 70 -0.76 11.60 -1.40
C LYS A 70 -0.16 12.81 -0.68
N LEU A 71 0.23 12.64 0.57
CA LEU A 71 0.80 13.68 1.42
C LEU A 71 2.33 13.60 1.50
N LYS A 72 2.93 12.76 0.65
CA LYS A 72 4.37 12.52 0.60
C LYS A 72 4.97 12.07 1.95
N ASP A 73 4.19 11.35 2.74
CA ASP A 73 4.58 10.84 4.05
C ASP A 73 5.25 9.45 3.93
N ASN A 74 6.39 9.28 4.59
CA ASN A 74 7.17 8.04 4.60
C ASN A 74 6.46 6.88 5.30
N ARG A 75 5.43 7.14 6.11
CA ARG A 75 4.56 6.10 6.68
C ARG A 75 3.91 5.23 5.60
N ALA A 76 3.82 5.70 4.36
CA ALA A 76 3.44 4.89 3.21
C ALA A 76 4.32 3.63 3.07
N LEU A 77 5.64 3.77 3.21
CA LEU A 77 6.59 2.65 3.12
C LEU A 77 6.36 1.62 4.23
N THR A 78 6.00 2.08 5.43
CA THR A 78 5.69 1.18 6.55
C THR A 78 4.44 0.36 6.25
N CYS A 79 3.40 0.99 5.71
CA CYS A 79 2.18 0.28 5.28
C CYS A 79 2.48 -0.75 4.20
N ILE A 80 3.30 -0.38 3.20
CA ILE A 80 3.72 -1.26 2.10
C ILE A 80 4.47 -2.48 2.66
N ARG A 81 5.45 -2.27 3.55
CA ARG A 81 6.21 -3.37 4.18
C ARG A 81 5.30 -4.31 4.97
N LYS A 82 4.42 -3.77 5.81
CA LYS A 82 3.46 -4.58 6.58
C LYS A 82 2.53 -5.39 5.67
N ALA A 83 2.04 -4.81 4.57
CA ALA A 83 1.24 -5.55 3.60
C ALA A 83 2.03 -6.69 2.93
N THR A 84 3.30 -6.44 2.58
CA THR A 84 4.20 -7.47 2.07
C THR A 84 4.43 -8.58 3.08
N ASP A 85 4.65 -8.25 4.36
CA ASP A 85 4.81 -9.25 5.43
C ASP A 85 3.56 -10.12 5.55
N VAL A 86 2.36 -9.54 5.46
CA VAL A 86 1.09 -10.29 5.44
C VAL A 86 1.03 -11.27 4.26
N TYR A 87 1.49 -10.89 3.06
CA TYR A 87 1.60 -11.81 1.93
C TYR A 87 2.58 -12.96 2.24
N VAL A 88 3.73 -12.64 2.80
CA VAL A 88 4.80 -13.61 3.12
C VAL A 88 4.33 -14.63 4.17
N GLU A 89 3.73 -14.15 5.26
CA GLU A 89 3.16 -14.97 6.34
C GLU A 89 2.08 -15.94 5.82
N ASN A 90 1.32 -15.53 4.81
CA ASN A 90 0.29 -16.35 4.18
C ASN A 90 0.80 -17.17 2.98
N ARG A 91 2.12 -17.29 2.81
CA ARG A 91 2.79 -18.07 1.75
C ARG A 91 2.51 -17.59 0.32
N HIS A 92 2.11 -16.33 0.16
CA HIS A 92 1.84 -15.69 -1.12
C HIS A 92 3.04 -14.83 -1.57
N ILE A 93 4.25 -15.43 -1.58
CA ILE A 93 5.52 -14.70 -1.71
C ILE A 93 5.63 -13.90 -3.02
N GLU A 94 5.27 -14.52 -4.16
CA GLU A 94 5.32 -13.87 -5.47
C GLU A 94 4.41 -12.63 -5.53
N GLN A 95 3.22 -12.71 -4.92
CA GLN A 95 2.30 -11.58 -4.85
C GLN A 95 2.85 -10.47 -3.93
N GLY A 96 3.52 -10.84 -2.84
CA GLY A 96 4.24 -9.88 -1.98
C GLY A 96 5.38 -9.16 -2.70
N ILE A 97 6.14 -9.88 -3.54
CA ILE A 97 7.21 -9.33 -4.39
C ILE A 97 6.63 -8.40 -5.47
N GLU A 98 5.59 -8.83 -6.18
CA GLU A 98 4.91 -7.99 -7.18
C GLU A 98 4.37 -6.71 -6.53
N PHE A 99 3.72 -6.86 -5.38
CA PHE A 99 3.16 -5.77 -4.61
C PHE A 99 4.21 -4.73 -4.24
N ILE A 100 5.32 -5.14 -3.63
CA ILE A 100 6.34 -4.22 -3.15
C ILE A 100 7.05 -3.50 -4.30
N ILE A 101 7.25 -4.16 -5.45
CA ILE A 101 7.82 -3.54 -6.66
C ILE A 101 6.87 -2.51 -7.24
N ARG A 102 5.59 -2.87 -7.40
CA ARG A 102 4.56 -1.96 -7.91
C ARG A 102 4.45 -0.70 -7.05
N TRP A 103 4.55 -0.84 -5.74
CA TRP A 103 4.52 0.28 -4.81
C TRP A 103 5.84 1.06 -4.76
N GLY A 104 6.99 0.39 -4.89
CA GLY A 104 8.31 1.02 -5.07
C GLY A 104 8.30 2.01 -6.22
N TYR A 105 7.77 1.61 -7.37
CA TYR A 105 7.62 2.47 -8.54
C TYR A 105 6.72 3.69 -8.26
N LYS A 106 5.54 3.47 -7.66
CA LYS A 106 4.61 4.56 -7.30
C LYS A 106 5.24 5.53 -6.30
N CYS A 107 6.01 5.04 -5.34
CA CYS A 107 6.72 5.84 -4.35
C CYS A 107 7.82 6.69 -5.02
N GLY A 108 8.64 6.10 -5.89
CA GLY A 108 9.65 6.84 -6.65
C GLY A 108 9.05 7.99 -7.46
N GLN A 109 7.93 7.74 -8.15
CA GLN A 109 7.23 8.77 -8.91
C GLN A 109 6.65 9.90 -8.06
N LYS A 110 5.98 9.57 -6.94
CA LYS A 110 5.22 10.56 -6.15
C LYS A 110 6.07 11.30 -5.12
N LEU A 111 7.05 10.63 -4.53
CA LEU A 111 7.95 11.23 -3.53
C LEU A 111 9.11 11.99 -4.18
N GLY A 112 9.47 11.64 -5.42
CA GLY A 112 10.66 12.17 -6.09
C GLY A 112 11.97 11.72 -5.44
N ASP A 113 11.90 10.69 -4.59
CA ASP A 113 13.01 10.16 -3.80
C ASP A 113 13.27 8.72 -4.24
N THR A 114 14.23 8.56 -5.15
CA THR A 114 14.57 7.26 -5.74
C THR A 114 15.12 6.30 -4.70
N ASN A 115 15.79 6.80 -3.65
CA ASN A 115 16.36 5.96 -2.60
C ASN A 115 15.29 5.13 -1.88
N LYS A 116 14.09 5.70 -1.68
CA LYS A 116 12.97 4.99 -1.05
C LYS A 116 12.37 3.90 -1.94
N ALA A 117 12.38 4.11 -3.25
CA ALA A 117 11.98 3.06 -4.20
C ALA A 117 13.00 1.92 -4.16
N ASP A 118 14.30 2.26 -4.13
CA ASP A 118 15.39 1.29 -4.07
C ASP A 118 15.33 0.43 -2.80
N GLU A 119 14.96 0.99 -1.64
CA GLU A 119 14.73 0.21 -0.41
C GLU A 119 13.64 -0.87 -0.60
N LEU A 120 12.58 -0.56 -1.36
CA LEU A 120 11.49 -1.49 -1.64
C LEU A 120 11.91 -2.54 -2.66
N TYR A 121 12.70 -2.18 -3.66
CA TYR A 121 13.25 -3.11 -4.64
C TYR A 121 14.27 -4.07 -4.02
N GLN A 122 15.16 -3.55 -3.17
CA GLN A 122 16.10 -4.37 -2.41
C GLN A 122 15.37 -5.41 -1.57
N LYS A 123 14.28 -5.01 -0.90
CA LYS A 123 13.46 -5.95 -0.14
C LYS A 123 12.80 -7.02 -1.03
N ALA A 124 12.39 -6.66 -2.24
CA ALA A 124 11.88 -7.62 -3.21
C ALA A 124 12.94 -8.65 -3.61
N ASP A 125 14.18 -8.22 -3.82
CA ASP A 125 15.31 -9.09 -4.17
C ASP A 125 15.75 -9.97 -3.01
N GLU A 126 15.71 -9.45 -1.77
CA GLU A 126 15.88 -10.25 -0.56
C GLU A 126 14.86 -11.39 -0.50
N LEU A 127 13.58 -11.09 -0.72
CA LEU A 127 12.51 -12.11 -0.74
C LEU A 127 12.73 -13.14 -1.86
N ARG A 128 13.14 -12.70 -3.06
CA ARG A 128 13.48 -13.63 -4.14
C ARG A 128 14.61 -14.56 -3.75
N SER A 129 15.68 -14.02 -3.17
CA SER A 129 16.85 -14.78 -2.73
C SER A 129 16.47 -15.76 -1.62
N GLU A 130 15.75 -15.31 -0.61
CA GLU A 130 15.31 -16.11 0.55
C GLU A 130 14.47 -17.32 0.12
N TYR A 131 13.52 -17.11 -0.79
CA TYR A 131 12.61 -18.15 -1.27
C TYR A 131 13.07 -18.83 -2.57
N LYS A 132 14.29 -18.53 -3.03
CA LYS A 132 14.91 -19.09 -4.25
C LYS A 132 14.02 -18.95 -5.50
N LEU A 133 13.33 -17.82 -5.61
CA LEU A 133 12.46 -17.53 -6.75
C LEU A 133 13.31 -16.99 -7.90
N PRO A 134 13.18 -17.54 -9.12
CA PRO A 134 13.86 -16.99 -10.28
C PRO A 134 13.35 -15.57 -10.54
N HIS A 135 14.26 -14.67 -10.86
CA HIS A 135 13.89 -13.33 -11.26
C HIS A 135 13.38 -13.36 -12.71
N THR A 136 12.07 -13.35 -12.90
CA THR A 136 11.42 -13.00 -14.16
C THR A 136 10.87 -11.58 -14.03
N CYS A 137 11.66 -10.59 -14.43
CA CYS A 137 11.14 -9.24 -14.56
C CYS A 137 10.13 -9.23 -15.71
N VAL A 138 8.84 -9.19 -15.35
CA VAL A 138 7.74 -9.07 -16.32
C VAL A 138 7.74 -7.69 -16.99
N ILE A 139 8.35 -6.69 -16.36
CA ILE A 139 8.54 -5.36 -16.94
C ILE A 139 9.66 -5.45 -17.98
N THR A 140 9.30 -5.89 -19.18
CA THR A 140 10.04 -5.53 -20.38
C THR A 140 9.88 -4.03 -20.59
N GLU A 141 10.97 -3.33 -20.90
CA GLU A 141 10.92 -1.93 -21.31
C GLU A 141 9.86 -1.77 -22.41
N PHE A 142 8.87 -0.89 -22.21
CA PHE A 142 7.86 -0.64 -23.23
C PHE A 142 8.47 0.25 -24.30
N VAL A 143 8.93 -0.36 -25.39
CA VAL A 143 9.50 0.36 -26.52
C VAL A 143 8.37 0.67 -27.49
N GLU A 144 7.84 1.90 -27.44
CA GLU A 144 6.72 2.34 -28.28
C GLU A 144 6.97 2.11 -29.78
N SER A 145 8.23 2.24 -30.23
CA SER A 145 8.62 2.01 -31.62
C SER A 145 8.46 0.55 -32.09
N GLU A 146 8.46 -0.43 -31.17
CA GLU A 146 8.22 -1.84 -31.52
C GLU A 146 6.78 -2.11 -31.95
N PHE A 147 5.85 -1.22 -31.57
CA PHE A 147 4.42 -1.34 -31.87
C PHE A 147 3.97 -0.38 -32.96
N GLY A 148 4.86 0.47 -33.50
CA GLY A 148 4.53 1.40 -34.58
C GLY A 148 3.37 2.35 -34.27
N GLY A 149 3.12 2.64 -32.98
CA GLY A 149 1.97 3.43 -32.52
C GLY A 149 0.63 2.66 -32.45
N ASP A 150 0.61 1.36 -32.74
CA ASP A 150 -0.60 0.53 -32.58
C ASP A 150 -0.82 0.13 -31.12
N VAL A 151 -1.62 0.94 -30.43
CA VAL A 151 -2.02 0.73 -29.04
C VAL A 151 -2.72 -0.62 -28.84
N ASN A 152 -3.47 -1.13 -29.82
CA ASN A 152 -4.17 -2.42 -29.67
C ASN A 152 -3.18 -3.59 -29.71
N GLN A 153 -2.15 -3.50 -30.56
CA GLN A 153 -1.09 -4.49 -30.63
C GLN A 153 -0.28 -4.51 -29.32
N ALA A 154 0.08 -3.33 -28.81
CA ALA A 154 0.73 -3.19 -27.51
C ALA A 154 -0.10 -3.82 -26.38
N LEU A 155 -1.39 -3.52 -26.32
CA LEU A 155 -2.29 -4.05 -25.31
C LEU A 155 -2.43 -5.58 -25.40
N LYS A 156 -2.58 -6.12 -26.62
CA LYS A 156 -2.67 -7.57 -26.84
C LYS A 156 -1.40 -8.30 -26.40
N ASN A 157 -0.23 -7.71 -26.65
CA ASN A 157 1.04 -8.28 -26.22
C ASN A 157 1.17 -8.28 -24.69
N ALA A 158 0.81 -7.17 -24.04
CA ALA A 158 0.78 -7.08 -22.58
C ALA A 158 -0.15 -8.15 -21.95
N TYR A 159 -1.34 -8.37 -22.52
CA TYR A 159 -2.24 -9.44 -22.08
C TYR A 159 -1.65 -10.84 -22.28
N HIS A 160 -0.92 -11.06 -23.39
CA HIS A 160 -0.28 -12.35 -23.65
C HIS A 160 0.79 -12.66 -22.60
N ILE A 161 1.68 -11.71 -22.32
CA ILE A 161 2.72 -11.83 -21.29
C ILE A 161 2.08 -12.07 -19.91
N TYR A 162 1.06 -11.29 -19.56
CA TYR A 162 0.32 -11.45 -18.30
C TYR A 162 -0.28 -12.86 -18.16
N ASN A 163 -0.95 -13.36 -19.19
CA ASN A 163 -1.57 -14.69 -19.17
C ASN A 163 -0.55 -15.83 -19.13
N GLN A 164 0.58 -15.70 -19.82
CA GLN A 164 1.68 -16.67 -19.75
C GLN A 164 2.25 -16.78 -18.33
N ASN A 165 2.41 -15.64 -17.65
CA ASN A 165 2.91 -15.62 -16.27
C ASN A 165 1.92 -16.24 -15.29
N ILE A 166 0.61 -16.03 -15.47
CA ILE A 166 -0.42 -16.70 -14.67
C ILE A 166 -0.37 -18.22 -14.85
N GLN A 167 -0.25 -18.69 -16.09
CA GLN A 167 -0.18 -20.13 -16.37
C GLN A 167 1.08 -20.76 -15.76
N HIS A 168 2.21 -20.09 -15.85
CA HIS A 168 3.45 -20.57 -15.26
C HIS A 168 3.38 -20.63 -13.72
N GLY A 169 2.81 -19.60 -13.08
CA GLY A 169 2.61 -19.58 -11.63
C GLY A 169 1.65 -20.69 -11.13
N GLN A 170 0.59 -21.00 -11.90
CA GLN A 170 -0.30 -22.12 -11.56
C GLN A 170 0.42 -23.46 -11.65
N GLN A 171 1.24 -23.67 -12.68
CA GLN A 171 1.98 -24.91 -12.87
C GLN A 171 3.00 -25.17 -11.75
N ILE A 172 3.67 -24.12 -11.25
CA ILE A 172 4.58 -24.22 -10.10
C ILE A 172 3.83 -24.67 -8.84
N LYS A 173 2.61 -24.16 -8.59
CA LYS A 173 1.79 -24.55 -7.44
C LYS A 173 1.39 -26.02 -7.49
N ASP A 174 0.96 -26.48 -8.66
CA ASP A 174 0.57 -27.88 -8.87
C ASP A 174 1.76 -28.83 -8.65
N ASP A 175 2.96 -28.45 -9.11
CA ASP A 175 4.20 -29.23 -8.91
C ASP A 175 4.62 -29.33 -7.44
N ILE A 176 4.49 -28.24 -6.67
CA ILE A 176 4.77 -28.23 -5.22
C ILE A 176 3.78 -29.16 -4.51
N GLN A 177 2.49 -29.01 -4.79
CA GLN A 177 1.43 -29.83 -4.19
C GLN A 177 1.65 -31.31 -4.52
N MET A 178 2.04 -31.64 -5.76
CA MET A 178 2.30 -33.01 -6.17
C MET A 178 3.52 -33.62 -5.46
N LYS A 179 4.57 -32.82 -5.20
CA LYS A 179 5.73 -33.27 -4.40
C LYS A 179 5.36 -33.56 -2.94
N GLU A 180 4.50 -32.74 -2.34
CA GLU A 180 4.01 -32.97 -0.97
C GLU A 180 3.17 -34.24 -0.87
N ILE A 181 2.25 -34.46 -1.83
CA ILE A 181 1.45 -35.69 -1.91
C ILE A 181 2.35 -36.93 -2.01
N LYS A 182 3.33 -36.93 -2.92
CA LYS A 182 4.26 -38.05 -3.09
C LYS A 182 5.07 -38.34 -1.81
N LYS A 183 5.45 -37.29 -1.07
CA LYS A 183 6.16 -37.44 0.20
C LYS A 183 5.28 -38.11 1.27
N ILE A 184 4.00 -37.74 1.35
CA ILE A 184 3.04 -38.36 2.27
C ILE A 184 2.81 -39.84 1.92
N GLU A 185 2.63 -40.15 0.63
CA GLU A 185 2.45 -41.53 0.17
C GLU A 185 3.67 -42.41 0.49
N ALA A 186 4.88 -41.89 0.34
CA ALA A 186 6.10 -42.61 0.68
C ALA A 186 6.20 -42.94 2.18
N LEU A 187 5.78 -42.02 3.06
CA LEU A 187 5.74 -42.24 4.51
C LEU A 187 4.69 -43.30 4.89
N LEU A 188 3.54 -43.31 4.22
CA LEU A 188 2.50 -44.29 4.47
C LEU A 188 2.89 -45.71 4.04
N ARG A 189 3.73 -45.87 3.01
CA ARG A 189 4.23 -47.18 2.57
C ARG A 189 5.35 -47.75 3.44
N ALA A 190 6.00 -46.90 4.24
CA ALA A 190 7.12 -47.28 5.10
C ALA A 190 6.68 -47.78 6.50
N ASN A 191 5.39 -47.65 6.83
CA ASN A 191 4.76 -48.13 8.07
C ASN A 191 3.92 -49.37 7.80
#